data_AF-A0A7K0E478-F1
#
_entry.id   AF-A0A7K0E478-F1
#
_cell.length_a   1.000
_cell.length_b   1.000
_cell.length_c   1.000
_cell.angle_alpha   90.00
_cell.angle_beta   90.00
_cell.angle_gamma   90.00
#
_symmetry.space_group_name_H-M   'P 1'
#
loop_
_entity.id
_entity.type
_entity.pdbx_description
1 polymer ?
#
loop_
_entity_poly.entity_id
_entity_poly.type
_entity_poly.pdbx_seq_one_letter_code
_entity_poly.pdbx_strand_id
1 'polypeptide(L)'
;MLGLGLSTIEVDGKQNESKPYSSIVKSKANEFPKGEWNTVEVLSFNGICVHIVNGEVVNYGTNSSLKKGKILLQSEFAEIYYKNVEIREFN
;
A
#
# COMPACT_ATOMS: atom_id res chain seq x y z
N MET A 1 13.21 -10.51 18.60
CA MET A 1 12.05 -9.77 18.07
C MET A 1 12.47 -8.31 17.97
N LEU A 2 12.83 -7.82 16.79
CA LEU A 2 13.13 -6.40 16.60
C LEU A 2 11.78 -5.66 16.67
N GLY A 3 11.61 -4.76 17.64
CA GLY A 3 10.36 -4.04 17.81
C GLY A 3 10.04 -3.24 16.55
N LEU A 4 9.01 -3.66 15.82
CA LEU A 4 8.39 -2.82 14.80
C LEU A 4 7.80 -1.62 15.55
N GLY A 5 8.35 -0.43 15.32
CA GLY A 5 7.80 0.80 15.88
C GLY A 5 6.31 0.91 15.51
N LEU A 6 5.52 1.51 16.41
CA LEU A 6 4.12 1.75 16.10
C LEU A 6 4.00 2.65 14.87
N SER A 7 3.01 2.37 14.05
CA SER A 7 2.71 3.04 12.79
C SER A 7 1.35 3.72 12.86
N THR A 8 1.25 4.85 12.18
CA THR A 8 0.01 5.61 12.02
C THR A 8 -0.07 6.14 10.58
N ILE A 9 -1.28 6.35 10.07
CA ILE A 9 -1.59 7.00 8.80
C ILE A 9 -2.96 7.69 8.87
N GLU A 10 -3.07 8.85 8.25
CA GLU A 10 -4.32 9.61 8.15
C GLU A 10 -5.00 9.31 6.81
N VAL A 11 -6.31 9.01 6.86
CA VAL A 11 -7.16 8.77 5.70
C VAL A 11 -8.45 9.56 5.89
N ASP A 12 -8.88 10.29 4.87
CA ASP A 12 -10.08 11.13 4.90
C ASP A 12 -10.16 12.08 6.13
N GLY A 13 -9.01 12.65 6.51
CA GLY A 13 -8.89 13.56 7.65
C GLY A 13 -8.93 12.87 9.02
N LYS A 14 -8.89 11.53 9.07
CA LYS A 14 -8.96 10.75 10.30
C LYS A 14 -7.67 9.96 10.52
N GLN A 15 -7.02 10.21 11.66
CA GLN A 15 -5.87 9.46 12.11
C GLN A 15 -6.31 8.09 12.66
N ASN A 16 -5.68 7.02 12.17
CA ASN A 16 -5.87 5.70 12.77
C ASN A 16 -5.17 5.57 14.14
N GLU A 17 -5.53 4.52 14.88
CA GLU A 17 -4.81 4.17 16.11
C GLU A 17 -3.37 3.73 15.83
N SER A 18 -2.48 4.09 16.74
CA SER A 18 -1.07 3.68 16.70
C SER A 18 -0.93 2.18 16.97
N LYS A 19 -0.51 1.43 15.94
CA LYS A 19 -0.43 -0.04 15.95
C LYS A 19 0.87 -0.53 15.34
N PRO A 20 1.33 -1.77 15.64
CA PRO A 20 2.51 -2.35 14.99
C PRO A 20 2.42 -2.42 13.45
N TYR A 21 1.22 -2.29 12.91
CA TYR A 21 0.91 -2.14 11.49
C TYR A 21 -0.31 -1.24 11.30
N SER A 22 -0.36 -0.51 10.18
CA SER A 22 -1.53 0.28 9.77
C SER A 22 -2.18 -0.43 8.58
N SER A 23 -3.46 -0.76 8.71
CA SER A 23 -4.26 -1.34 7.63
C SER A 23 -5.45 -0.46 7.37
N ILE A 24 -5.63 -0.09 6.10
CA ILE A 24 -6.72 0.76 5.62
C ILE A 24 -7.50 -0.05 4.59
N VAL A 25 -8.82 -0.15 4.80
CA VAL A 25 -9.72 -0.79 3.85
C VAL A 25 -9.76 0.06 2.57
N LYS A 26 -9.62 -0.58 1.41
CA LYS A 26 -9.72 0.10 0.12
C LYS A 26 -11.04 0.87 -0.01
N SER A 27 -10.98 2.09 -0.53
CA SER A 27 -12.17 2.93 -0.71
C SER A 27 -13.06 2.43 -1.86
N LYS A 28 -12.48 1.71 -2.81
CA LYS A 28 -13.18 1.06 -3.92
C LYS A 28 -12.42 -0.17 -4.43
N ALA A 29 -13.12 -1.02 -5.17
CA ALA A 29 -12.53 -2.14 -5.91
C ALA A 29 -12.39 -1.75 -7.39
N ASN A 30 -11.23 -2.00 -7.97
CA ASN A 30 -10.98 -1.81 -9.41
C ASN A 30 -10.19 -3.00 -10.00
N GLU A 31 -10.24 -4.14 -9.34
CA GLU A 31 -9.60 -5.36 -9.79
C GLU A 31 -10.41 -6.04 -10.91
N PHE A 32 -9.71 -6.55 -11.93
CA PHE A 32 -10.32 -7.45 -12.92
C PHE A 32 -10.65 -8.83 -12.31
N PRO A 33 -11.50 -9.63 -12.99
CA PRO A 33 -11.82 -10.99 -12.56
C PRO A 33 -10.60 -11.88 -12.34
N LYS A 34 -10.80 -12.93 -11.55
CA LYS A 34 -9.76 -13.92 -11.24
C LYS A 34 -9.15 -14.50 -12.54
N GLY A 35 -7.82 -14.49 -12.61
CA GLY A 35 -7.06 -15.01 -13.76
C GLY A 35 -6.60 -13.91 -14.73
N GLU A 36 -7.12 -12.70 -14.59
CA GLU A 36 -6.67 -11.54 -15.37
C GLU A 36 -5.55 -10.78 -14.65
N TRP A 37 -4.70 -10.14 -15.43
CA TRP A 37 -3.59 -9.34 -14.91
C TRP A 37 -4.09 -7.99 -14.42
N ASN A 38 -3.75 -7.66 -13.18
CA ASN A 38 -3.95 -6.32 -12.63
C ASN A 38 -2.63 -5.56 -12.63
N THR A 39 -2.68 -4.27 -12.97
CA THR A 39 -1.55 -3.36 -12.75
C THR A 39 -1.74 -2.67 -11.41
N VAL A 40 -0.74 -2.77 -10.54
CA VAL A 40 -0.74 -2.12 -9.22
C VAL A 40 0.44 -1.16 -9.16
N GLU A 41 0.16 0.09 -8.82
CA GLU A 41 1.18 1.10 -8.54
C GLU A 41 1.04 1.57 -7.10
N VAL A 42 2.17 1.70 -6.41
CA VAL A 42 2.24 2.20 -5.04
C VAL A 42 3.19 3.38 -5.02
N LEU A 43 2.67 4.55 -4.65
CA LEU A 43 3.46 5.75 -4.47
C LEU A 43 3.68 5.95 -2.97
N SER A 44 4.95 6.12 -2.57
CA SER A 44 5.31 6.48 -1.20
C SER A 44 6.29 7.65 -1.23
N PHE A 45 5.85 8.81 -0.74
CA PHE A 45 6.64 10.03 -0.76
C PHE A 45 6.37 10.88 0.47
N ASN A 46 7.39 11.09 1.32
CA ASN A 46 7.32 12.00 2.48
C ASN A 46 6.12 11.81 3.43
N GLY A 47 5.64 10.58 3.58
CA GLY A 47 4.50 10.24 4.44
C GLY A 47 3.13 10.27 3.72
N ILE A 48 3.13 10.54 2.42
CA ILE A 48 2.00 10.30 1.51
C ILE A 48 2.11 8.87 0.98
N CYS A 49 1.00 8.15 0.99
CA CYS A 49 0.87 6.81 0.43
C CYS A 49 -0.33 6.78 -0.53
N VAL A 50 -0.13 6.34 -1.77
CA VAL A 50 -1.19 6.19 -2.77
C VAL A 50 -1.14 4.79 -3.35
N HIS A 51 -2.27 4.09 -3.38
CA HIS A 51 -2.41 2.82 -4.09
C HIS A 51 -3.31 3.03 -5.30
N ILE A 52 -2.83 2.57 -6.45
CA ILE A 52 -3.51 2.66 -7.74
C ILE A 52 -3.66 1.23 -8.25
N VAL A 53 -4.87 0.88 -8.67
CA VAL A 53 -5.17 -0.40 -9.31
C VAL A 53 -5.78 -0.09 -10.66
N ASN A 54 -5.20 -0.64 -11.73
CA ASN A 54 -5.64 -0.46 -13.12
C ASN A 54 -5.91 1.02 -13.48
N GLY A 55 -4.98 1.91 -13.10
CA GLY A 55 -5.06 3.34 -13.38
C GLY A 55 -5.97 4.16 -12.45
N GLU A 56 -6.62 3.53 -11.47
CA GLU A 56 -7.54 4.21 -10.55
C GLU A 56 -7.02 4.24 -9.11
N VAL A 57 -7.03 5.41 -8.46
CA VAL A 57 -6.62 5.56 -7.05
C VAL A 57 -7.65 4.87 -6.14
N VAL A 58 -7.28 3.74 -5.53
CA VAL A 58 -8.14 2.95 -4.63
C VAL A 58 -7.86 3.18 -3.15
N ASN A 59 -6.73 3.81 -2.81
CA ASN A 59 -6.43 4.29 -1.47
C ASN A 59 -5.52 5.51 -1.53
N TYR A 60 -5.78 6.47 -0.63
CA TYR A 60 -4.98 7.66 -0.44
C TYR A 60 -4.83 7.92 1.05
N GLY A 61 -3.59 8.05 1.51
CA GLY A 61 -3.27 8.34 2.90
C GLY A 61 -2.15 9.37 3.01
N THR A 62 -2.18 10.12 4.09
CA THR A 62 -1.21 11.17 4.40
C THR A 62 -0.72 11.03 5.84
N ASN A 63 0.24 11.86 6.23
CA ASN A 63 0.75 11.93 7.60
C ASN A 63 1.18 10.56 8.17
N SER A 64 1.69 9.67 7.30
CA SER A 64 2.24 8.40 7.75
C SER A 64 3.44 8.66 8.67
N SER A 65 3.44 8.03 9.85
CA SER A 65 4.60 8.07 10.76
C SER A 65 5.80 7.29 10.20
N LEU A 66 5.55 6.39 9.25
CA LEU A 66 6.58 5.64 8.53
C LEU A 66 6.84 6.25 7.15
N LYS A 67 8.07 6.69 6.92
CA LYS A 67 8.51 7.33 5.65
C LYS A 67 9.51 6.50 4.85
N LYS A 68 9.94 5.36 5.37
CA LYS A 68 10.87 4.42 4.73
C LYS A 68 10.66 3.02 5.30
N GLY A 69 10.96 2.00 4.50
CA GLY A 69 10.78 0.61 4.88
C GLY A 69 11.24 -0.34 3.78
N LYS A 70 11.00 -1.63 4.00
CA LYS A 70 11.23 -2.67 2.99
C LYS A 70 9.97 -2.84 2.15
N ILE A 71 10.15 -3.11 0.86
CA ILE A 71 9.07 -3.55 -0.03
C ILE A 71 8.99 -5.08 0.04
N LEU A 72 7.78 -5.60 0.14
CA LEU A 72 7.50 -7.03 0.28
C LEU A 72 6.41 -7.41 -0.71
N LEU A 73 6.63 -8.50 -1.45
CA LEU A 73 5.59 -9.18 -2.21
C LEU A 73 5.17 -10.41 -1.39
N GLN A 74 3.89 -10.48 -1.04
CA GLN A 74 3.34 -11.55 -0.21
C GLN A 74 2.37 -12.42 -0.99
N SER A 75 2.33 -13.70 -0.68
CA SER A 75 1.27 -14.64 -1.07
C SER A 75 0.55 -15.13 0.20
N GLU A 76 -0.76 -15.33 0.13
CA GLU A 76 -1.54 -15.91 1.24
C GLU A 76 -2.55 -16.92 0.69
N PHE A 77 -2.51 -18.16 1.22
CA PHE A 77 -3.37 -19.31 0.92
C PHE A 77 -3.43 -19.82 -0.54
N ALA A 78 -3.21 -18.97 -1.54
CA ALA A 78 -3.29 -19.30 -2.95
C ALA A 78 -2.05 -18.82 -3.71
N GLU A 79 -1.84 -19.39 -4.90
CA GLU A 79 -0.79 -18.96 -5.81
C GLU A 79 -1.04 -17.53 -6.29
N ILE A 80 0.04 -16.77 -6.43
CA ILE A 80 0.07 -15.42 -6.97
C ILE A 80 1.24 -15.28 -7.92
N TYR A 81 1.04 -14.55 -9.00
CA TYR A 81 2.03 -14.36 -10.05
C TYR A 81 2.30 -12.86 -10.19
N TYR A 82 3.57 -12.49 -10.22
CA TYR A 82 4.04 -11.11 -10.42
C TYR A 82 4.89 -11.04 -11.69
N LYS A 83 4.73 -9.97 -12.48
CA LYS A 83 5.57 -9.67 -13.65
C LYS A 83 5.76 -8.16 -13.76
N ASN A 84 6.80 -7.74 -14.49
CA ASN A 84 7.10 -6.33 -14.76
C ASN A 84 7.21 -5.49 -13.47
N VAL A 85 7.93 -6.02 -12.47
CA VAL A 85 8.13 -5.31 -11.20
C VAL A 85 9.23 -4.28 -11.37
N GLU A 86 8.86 -3.01 -11.30
CA GLU A 86 9.74 -1.87 -11.47
C GLU A 86 9.70 -0.98 -10.22
N ILE A 87 10.80 -0.28 -9.96
CA ILE A 87 10.90 0.70 -8.88
C ILE A 87 11.60 1.96 -9.39
N ARG A 88 11.07 3.11 -8.98
CA ARG A 88 11.65 4.42 -9.28
C ARG A 88 11.62 5.28 -8.02
N GLU A 89 12.75 5.87 -7.69
CA GLU A 89 12.83 6.82 -6.59
C GLU A 89 12.24 8.18 -7.00
N PHE A 90 11.71 8.91 -6.02
CA PHE A 90 11.36 10.31 -6.19
C PHE A 90 12.62 11.16 -6.04
N ASN A 91 12.77 12.17 -6.89
CA ASN A 91 13.83 13.18 -6.78
C ASN A 91 13.54 14.18 -5.66
#